data_AF-A0A172TVJ8-F1
#
_entry.id   AF-A0A172TVJ8-F1
#
_cell.length_a   1.000
_cell.length_b   1.000
_cell.length_c   1.000
_cell.angle_alpha   90.00
_cell.angle_beta   90.00
_cell.angle_gamma   90.00
#
_symmetry.space_group_name_H-M   'P 1'
#
loop_
_entity.id
_entity.type
_entity.pdbx_description
1 polymer ?
#
loop_
_entity_poly.entity_id
_entity_poly.type
_entity_poly.pdbx_seq_one_letter_code
_entity_poly.pdbx_strand_id
1 'polypeptide(L)'
;MRRPIPPIFKDLLWLGISFLLSVLLLKIVLNYNLFSGVAIAMEGSHITYPALLYFVPVFLLLSFVVFFIRQTTLRFSRKWTNGILVLTGAFFIITVALLNDFLGQFNTGTSGWTSYPPLSGLPEEETITARDTTLTNLIFIGKVLQIIVGVALLFITYKWGRQRSSR
;
A
#
# COMPACT_ATOMS: atom_id res chain seq x y z
N MET A 1 -30.44 -27.53 15.19
CA MET A 1 -29.92 -27.33 13.82
C MET A 1 -29.15 -26.02 13.74
N ARG A 2 -27.81 -26.03 13.65
CA ARG A 2 -27.03 -24.80 13.42
C ARG A 2 -27.05 -24.48 11.93
N ARG A 3 -27.65 -23.34 11.55
CA ARG A 3 -27.61 -22.87 10.16
C ARG A 3 -26.15 -22.65 9.75
N PRO A 4 -25.69 -23.17 8.59
CA PRO A 4 -24.33 -22.95 8.15
C PRO A 4 -24.10 -21.45 7.92
N ILE A 5 -23.04 -20.90 8.53
CA ILE A 5 -22.64 -19.50 8.36
C ILE A 5 -22.40 -19.24 6.86
N PRO A 6 -22.99 -18.19 6.26
CA PRO A 6 -22.79 -17.89 4.86
C PRO A 6 -21.31 -17.65 4.55
N PRO A 7 -20.79 -18.11 3.40
CA PRO A 7 -19.38 -17.99 3.05
C PRO A 7 -18.90 -16.54 3.04
N ILE A 8 -19.80 -15.58 2.81
CA ILE A 8 -19.54 -14.13 2.83
C ILE A 8 -19.11 -13.66 4.24
N PHE A 9 -19.74 -14.16 5.31
CA PHE A 9 -19.36 -13.79 6.68
C PHE A 9 -17.97 -14.28 7.04
N LYS A 10 -17.57 -15.45 6.51
CA LYS A 10 -16.19 -15.94 6.69
C LYS A 10 -15.20 -15.02 5.99
N ASP A 11 -15.50 -14.58 4.78
CA ASP A 11 -14.64 -13.68 4.02
C ASP A 11 -14.53 -12.29 4.71
N LEU A 12 -15.63 -11.77 5.27
CA LEU A 12 -15.62 -10.55 6.09
C LEU A 12 -14.79 -10.70 7.37
N LEU A 13 -14.86 -11.85 8.04
CA LEU A 13 -14.05 -12.12 9.22
C LEU A 13 -12.56 -12.09 8.87
N TRP A 14 -12.17 -12.66 7.72
CA TRP A 14 -10.79 -12.60 7.25
C TRP A 14 -10.34 -11.17 6.90
N LEU A 15 -11.20 -10.34 6.30
CA LEU A 15 -10.91 -8.92 6.12
C LEU A 15 -10.70 -8.21 7.47
N GLY A 16 -11.52 -8.52 8.48
CA GLY A 16 -11.34 -8.01 9.83
C GLY A 16 -10.02 -8.44 10.47
N ILE A 17 -9.60 -9.69 10.26
CA ILE A 17 -8.27 -10.17 10.69
C ILE A 17 -7.16 -9.39 9.98
N SER A 18 -7.25 -9.22 8.66
CA SER A 18 -6.28 -8.43 7.89
C SER A 18 -6.20 -6.99 8.40
N PHE A 19 -7.35 -6.38 8.75
CA PHE A 19 -7.40 -5.04 9.34
C PHE A 19 -6.62 -4.98 10.67
N LEU A 20 -6.91 -5.88 11.61
CA LEU A 20 -6.23 -5.94 12.90
C LEU A 20 -4.73 -6.19 12.75
N LEU A 21 -4.33 -7.11 11.86
CA LEU A 21 -2.92 -7.37 11.56
C LEU A 21 -2.21 -6.13 11.00
N SER A 22 -2.90 -5.34 10.18
CA SER A 22 -2.33 -4.12 9.59
C SER A 22 -2.09 -3.05 10.65
N VAL A 23 -3.06 -2.85 11.55
CA VAL A 23 -2.90 -1.94 12.69
C VAL A 23 -1.73 -2.38 13.58
N LEU A 24 -1.67 -3.68 13.88
CA LEU A 24 -0.62 -4.24 14.74
C LEU A 24 0.76 -4.09 14.10
N LEU A 25 0.89 -4.41 12.81
CA LEU A 25 2.16 -4.28 12.08
C LEU A 25 2.64 -2.84 12.05
N LEU A 26 1.77 -1.89 11.73
CA LEU A 26 2.13 -0.47 11.71
C LEU A 26 2.49 0.05 13.10
N LYS A 27 1.79 -0.40 14.14
CA LYS A 27 2.12 -0.06 15.52
C LYS A 27 3.51 -0.54 15.92
N ILE A 28 3.91 -1.75 15.50
CA ILE A 28 5.24 -2.30 15.79
C ILE A 28 6.33 -1.59 14.97
N VAL A 29 6.11 -1.38 13.67
CA VAL A 29 7.16 -0.90 12.75
C VAL A 29 7.36 0.62 12.84
N LEU A 30 6.28 1.39 12.95
CA LEU A 30 6.29 2.84 12.84
C LEU A 30 5.88 3.55 14.14
N ASN A 31 5.71 2.80 15.24
CA ASN A 31 5.06 3.29 16.46
C ASN A 31 3.71 4.00 16.15
N TYR A 32 3.01 3.47 15.15
CA TYR A 32 1.81 4.07 14.59
C TYR A 32 0.67 4.12 15.60
N ASN A 33 -0.05 5.25 15.61
CA ASN A 33 -1.27 5.40 16.39
C ASN A 33 -2.39 5.93 15.49
N LEU A 34 -3.50 5.19 15.40
CA LEU A 34 -4.62 5.44 14.46
C LEU A 34 -5.19 6.85 14.54
N PHE A 35 -5.13 7.46 15.73
CA PHE A 35 -5.73 8.76 16.02
C PHE A 35 -4.75 9.93 16.01
N SER A 36 -3.44 9.67 16.03
CA SER A 36 -2.43 10.74 16.14
C SER A 36 -1.40 10.76 15.01
N GLY A 37 -1.55 9.92 13.98
CA GLY A 37 -0.64 9.90 12.83
C GLY A 37 0.69 9.19 13.10
N VAL A 38 1.59 9.28 12.11
CA VAL A 38 3.00 8.88 12.27
C VAL A 38 3.81 10.17 12.33
N ALA A 39 4.43 10.41 13.48
CA ALA A 39 5.50 11.40 13.57
C ALA A 39 6.80 10.74 13.10
N ILE A 40 7.15 10.91 11.83
CA ILE A 40 8.50 10.57 11.36
C ILE A 40 9.34 11.78 11.70
N ALA A 41 10.14 11.69 12.77
CA ALA A 41 11.10 12.72 13.12
C ALA A 41 12.24 12.69 12.08
N MET A 42 12.12 13.50 11.04
CA MET A 42 13.27 13.87 10.22
C MET A 42 13.97 15.06 10.91
N GLU A 43 15.29 14.96 11.11
CA GLU A 43 16.10 16.01 11.75
C GLU A 43 15.74 17.38 11.17
N GLY A 44 15.09 18.23 11.98
CA GLY A 44 14.78 19.61 11.63
C GLY A 44 13.39 19.93 11.08
N SER A 45 12.52 18.95 10.80
CA SER A 45 11.11 19.24 10.41
C SER A 45 10.10 18.23 10.96
N HIS A 46 9.14 18.72 11.74
CA HIS A 46 8.00 17.92 12.21
C HIS A 46 6.94 17.77 11.10
N ILE A 47 7.28 17.07 10.01
CA ILE A 47 6.29 16.73 8.99
C ILE A 47 5.50 15.52 9.48
N THR A 48 4.29 15.79 9.97
CA THR A 48 3.35 14.74 10.36
C THR A 48 2.60 14.28 9.12
N TYR A 49 2.90 13.07 8.64
CA TYR A 49 2.17 12.49 7.51
C TYR A 49 0.84 11.91 7.99
N PRO A 50 -0.23 12.04 7.18
CA PRO A 50 -1.53 11.51 7.56
C PRO A 50 -1.44 9.99 7.71
N ALA A 51 -1.93 9.50 8.85
CA ALA A 51 -1.88 8.09 9.26
C ALA A 51 -2.41 7.13 8.17
N LEU A 52 -3.48 7.57 7.49
CA LEU A 52 -4.13 6.83 6.41
C LEU A 52 -3.23 6.55 5.20
N LEU A 53 -2.23 7.42 4.95
CA LEU A 53 -1.33 7.32 3.82
C LEU A 53 -0.51 6.04 3.84
N TYR A 54 -0.07 5.60 5.02
CA TYR A 54 0.65 4.34 5.22
C TYR A 54 -0.30 3.19 5.54
N PHE A 55 -1.41 3.46 6.25
CA PHE A 55 -2.35 2.44 6.66
C PHE A 55 -3.01 1.73 5.48
N VAL A 56 -3.55 2.49 4.52
CA VAL A 56 -4.29 1.96 3.38
C VAL A 56 -3.46 0.97 2.53
N PRO A 57 -2.25 1.31 2.04
CA PRO A 57 -1.47 0.38 1.23
C PRO A 57 -1.05 -0.87 2.00
N VAL A 58 -0.69 -0.75 3.29
CA VAL A 58 -0.35 -1.92 4.13
C VAL A 58 -1.56 -2.83 4.34
N PHE A 59 -2.73 -2.25 4.61
CA PHE A 59 -3.97 -3.00 4.74
C PHE A 59 -4.36 -3.74 3.47
N LEU A 60 -4.25 -3.08 2.32
CA LEU A 60 -4.55 -3.68 1.03
C LEU A 60 -3.55 -4.80 0.69
N LEU A 61 -2.25 -4.62 0.99
CA LEU A 61 -1.24 -5.65 0.79
C LEU A 61 -1.49 -6.89 1.66
N LEU A 62 -1.72 -6.71 2.96
CA LEU A 62 -2.00 -7.81 3.87
C LEU A 62 -3.30 -8.53 3.52
N SER A 63 -4.34 -7.78 3.15
CA SER A 63 -5.58 -8.36 2.64
C SER A 63 -5.30 -9.18 1.38
N PHE A 64 -4.58 -8.63 0.41
CA PHE A 64 -4.22 -9.36 -0.80
C PHE A 64 -3.48 -10.67 -0.50
N VAL A 65 -2.46 -10.64 0.36
CA VAL A 65 -1.69 -11.84 0.73
C VAL A 65 -2.56 -12.90 1.43
N VAL A 66 -3.37 -12.49 2.42
CA VAL A 66 -4.26 -13.41 3.14
C VAL A 66 -5.27 -14.08 2.19
N PHE A 67 -5.90 -13.28 1.33
CA PHE A 67 -6.85 -13.80 0.35
C PHE A 67 -6.16 -14.63 -0.74
N PHE A 68 -4.93 -14.31 -1.11
CA PHE A 68 -4.15 -15.07 -2.09
C PHE A 68 -3.86 -16.48 -1.58
N ILE A 69 -3.28 -16.59 -0.38
CA ILE A 69 -2.97 -17.88 0.29
C ILE A 69 -4.24 -18.71 0.47
N ARG A 70 -5.33 -18.05 0.85
CA ARG A 70 -6.61 -18.74 1.02
C ARG A 70 -7.16 -19.24 -0.31
N GLN A 71 -7.00 -18.49 -1.38
CA GLN A 71 -7.55 -18.85 -2.68
C GLN A 71 -6.75 -19.94 -3.40
N THR A 72 -5.43 -19.99 -3.21
CA THR A 72 -4.62 -21.13 -3.64
C THR A 72 -5.08 -22.41 -2.95
N THR A 73 -5.40 -22.34 -1.65
CA THR A 73 -5.96 -23.47 -0.89
C THR A 73 -7.35 -23.90 -1.38
N LEU A 74 -8.22 -22.93 -1.74
CA LEU A 74 -9.58 -23.18 -2.24
C LEU A 74 -9.66 -23.45 -3.74
N ARG A 75 -8.51 -23.63 -4.41
CA ARG A 75 -8.38 -23.88 -5.86
C ARG A 75 -9.21 -22.93 -6.72
N PHE A 76 -9.27 -21.64 -6.36
CA PHE A 76 -9.96 -20.61 -7.14
C PHE A 76 -11.48 -20.81 -7.38
N SER A 77 -12.15 -21.73 -6.67
CA SER A 77 -13.55 -22.09 -6.97
C SER A 77 -14.58 -21.02 -6.57
N ARG A 78 -14.24 -20.12 -5.64
CA ARG A 78 -15.18 -19.13 -5.08
C ARG A 78 -15.09 -17.79 -5.78
N LYS A 79 -16.18 -17.41 -6.46
CA LYS A 79 -16.31 -16.15 -7.21
C LYS A 79 -16.11 -14.90 -6.33
N TRP A 80 -16.71 -14.87 -5.14
CA TRP A 80 -16.61 -13.73 -4.22
C TRP A 80 -15.19 -13.50 -3.71
N THR A 81 -14.51 -14.57 -3.30
CA THR A 81 -13.13 -14.52 -2.83
C THR A 81 -12.17 -14.07 -3.93
N ASN A 82 -12.38 -14.52 -5.19
CA ASN A 82 -11.64 -14.00 -6.35
C ASN A 82 -11.90 -12.51 -6.59
N GLY A 83 -13.16 -12.07 -6.46
CA GLY A 83 -13.51 -10.65 -6.60
C GLY A 83 -12.81 -9.77 -5.58
N ILE A 84 -12.83 -10.16 -4.31
CA ILE A 84 -12.11 -9.44 -3.23
C ILE A 84 -10.62 -9.39 -3.54
N LEU A 85 -10.02 -10.51 -3.93
CA LEU A 85 -8.59 -10.61 -4.24
C LEU A 85 -8.17 -9.69 -5.40
N VAL A 86 -8.96 -9.65 -6.48
CA VAL A 86 -8.71 -8.76 -7.62
C VAL A 86 -8.88 -7.30 -7.22
N LEU A 87 -9.94 -6.97 -6.48
CA LEU A 87 -10.19 -5.61 -6.00
C LEU A 87 -9.06 -5.13 -5.08
N THR A 88 -8.68 -5.91 -4.06
CA THR A 88 -7.62 -5.50 -3.12
C THR A 88 -6.28 -5.33 -3.81
N GLY A 89 -5.94 -6.19 -4.77
CA GLY A 89 -4.71 -6.05 -5.56
C GLY A 89 -4.73 -4.84 -6.48
N ALA A 90 -5.84 -4.57 -7.16
CA ALA A 90 -5.97 -3.40 -8.03
C ALA A 90 -5.91 -2.09 -7.23
N PHE A 91 -6.65 -2.00 -6.13
CA PHE A 91 -6.59 -0.85 -5.23
C PHE A 91 -5.20 -0.68 -4.61
N PHE A 92 -4.50 -1.78 -4.28
CA PHE A 92 -3.12 -1.70 -3.81
C PHE A 92 -2.21 -1.04 -4.86
N ILE A 93 -2.27 -1.47 -6.12
CA ILE A 93 -1.46 -0.90 -7.19
C ILE A 93 -1.74 0.60 -7.35
N ILE A 94 -3.01 0.99 -7.38
CA ILE A 94 -3.42 2.40 -7.52
C ILE A 94 -2.91 3.23 -6.34
N THR A 95 -3.17 2.78 -5.11
CA THR A 95 -2.79 3.53 -3.90
C THR A 95 -1.28 3.68 -3.76
N VAL A 96 -0.50 2.65 -4.08
CA VAL A 96 0.96 2.75 -4.09
C VAL A 96 1.47 3.65 -5.23
N ALA A 97 0.78 3.70 -6.38
CA ALA A 97 1.18 4.58 -7.48
C ALA A 97 1.00 6.05 -7.08
N LEU A 98 -0.15 6.38 -6.48
CA LEU A 98 -0.43 7.71 -5.93
C LEU A 98 0.55 8.08 -4.83
N LEU A 99 0.89 7.14 -3.94
CA LEU A 99 1.87 7.35 -2.88
C LEU A 99 3.27 7.63 -3.45
N ASN A 100 3.70 6.86 -4.45
CA ASN A 100 5.00 7.05 -5.08
C ASN A 100 5.11 8.40 -5.78
N ASP A 101 4.04 8.85 -6.44
CA ASP A 101 3.98 10.17 -7.07
C ASP A 101 4.04 11.28 -6.01
N PHE A 102 3.24 11.15 -4.95
CA PHE A 102 3.25 12.08 -3.82
C PHE A 102 4.63 12.19 -3.17
N LEU A 103 5.27 11.07 -2.82
CA LEU A 103 6.63 11.05 -2.25
C LEU A 103 7.68 11.57 -3.23
N GLY A 104 7.48 11.35 -4.53
CA GLY A 104 8.36 11.85 -5.60
C GLY A 104 8.42 13.38 -5.62
N GLN A 105 7.29 14.07 -5.42
CA GLN A 105 7.22 15.53 -5.38
C GLN A 105 8.02 16.15 -4.23
N PHE A 106 8.19 15.43 -3.11
CA PHE A 106 9.05 15.88 -2.00
C PHE A 106 10.53 15.60 -2.24
N ASN A 107 10.86 14.58 -3.04
CA ASN A 107 12.25 14.17 -3.29
C ASN A 107 12.94 14.96 -4.43
N THR A 108 12.19 15.69 -5.26
CA THR A 108 12.76 16.49 -6.37
C THR A 108 13.19 17.90 -5.98
N GLY A 109 13.04 18.31 -4.73
CA GLY A 109 13.42 19.66 -4.26
C GLY A 109 12.64 20.82 -4.90
N THR A 110 11.69 20.52 -5.80
CA THR A 110 10.86 21.50 -6.53
C THR A 110 9.54 21.81 -5.85
N SER A 111 9.21 21.16 -4.73
CA SER A 111 8.06 21.52 -3.90
C SER A 111 8.41 22.71 -3.00
N GLY A 112 8.35 23.90 -3.58
CA GLY A 112 8.32 25.17 -2.86
C GLY A 112 7.06 25.28 -2.00
N TRP A 113 7.07 24.65 -0.82
CA TRP A 113 6.10 24.95 0.25
C TRP A 113 6.53 26.17 1.07
N THR A 114 7.79 26.59 0.95
CA THR A 114 8.30 27.85 1.48
C THR A 114 8.52 28.85 0.36
N SER A 115 7.69 29.88 0.34
CA SER A 115 7.87 31.09 -0.46
C SER A 115 9.12 31.85 0.02
N TYR A 116 10.32 31.41 -0.35
CA TYR A 116 11.54 32.21 -0.18
C TYR A 116 11.71 33.20 -1.34
N PRO A 117 12.23 34.41 -1.08
CA PRO A 117 12.38 35.47 -2.08
C PRO A 117 13.32 35.06 -3.22
N PRO A 118 13.22 35.72 -4.40
CA PRO A 118 13.93 35.33 -5.61
C PRO A 118 15.46 35.37 -5.47
N LEU A 119 16.09 34.43 -6.18
CA LEU A 119 17.50 34.03 -6.21
C LEU A 119 18.57 35.11 -6.45
N SER A 120 18.26 36.41 -6.52
CA SER A 120 19.26 37.44 -6.87
C SER A 120 20.25 37.77 -5.73
N GLY A 121 20.25 37.03 -4.62
CA GLY A 121 21.02 37.36 -3.41
C GLY A 121 21.74 36.20 -2.72
N LEU A 122 21.84 35.01 -3.32
CA LEU A 122 22.56 33.88 -2.71
C LEU A 122 23.80 33.52 -3.56
N PRO A 123 24.96 33.26 -2.93
CA PRO A 123 26.16 32.85 -3.65
C PRO A 123 25.91 31.49 -4.32
N GLU A 124 26.49 31.34 -5.50
CA GLU A 124 26.39 30.19 -6.40
C GLU A 124 27.10 28.97 -5.79
N GLU A 125 26.57 28.42 -4.70
CA GLU A 125 26.95 27.10 -4.22
C GLU A 125 26.02 26.06 -4.83
N GLU A 126 26.65 25.05 -5.44
CA GLU A 126 26.01 23.91 -6.09
C GLU A 126 24.79 23.43 -5.31
N THR A 127 23.59 23.62 -5.88
CA THR A 127 22.40 22.92 -5.40
C THR A 127 22.57 21.44 -5.73
N ILE A 128 23.38 20.73 -4.95
CA ILE A 128 23.30 19.29 -4.82
C ILE A 128 21.92 19.05 -4.22
N THR A 129 20.93 18.79 -5.07
CA THR A 129 19.64 18.25 -4.65
C THR A 129 19.94 16.95 -3.94
N ALA A 130 20.12 17.01 -2.61
CA ALA A 130 20.33 15.85 -1.77
C ALA A 130 19.05 15.02 -1.86
N ARG A 131 19.02 14.06 -2.78
CA ARG A 131 17.96 13.05 -2.85
C ARG A 131 17.96 12.34 -1.51
N ASP A 132 16.81 12.35 -0.84
CA ASP A 132 16.64 11.55 0.35
C ASP A 132 16.71 10.07 -0.07
N THR A 133 17.79 9.41 0.32
CA THR A 133 18.06 8.00 0.02
C THR A 133 16.98 7.11 0.63
N THR A 134 16.39 7.51 1.75
CA THR A 134 15.28 6.81 2.42
C THR A 134 14.01 6.87 1.58
N LEU A 135 13.62 8.06 1.12
CA LEU A 135 12.45 8.23 0.24
C LEU A 135 12.63 7.50 -1.09
N THR A 136 13.84 7.56 -1.65
CA THR A 136 14.18 6.85 -2.89
C THR A 136 14.05 5.34 -2.73
N ASN A 137 14.53 4.78 -1.61
CA ASN A 137 14.40 3.36 -1.29
C ASN A 137 12.93 2.96 -1.08
N LEU A 138 12.13 3.77 -0.39
CA LEU A 138 10.70 3.51 -0.18
C LEU A 138 9.92 3.46 -1.50
N ILE A 139 10.17 4.42 -2.41
CA ILE A 139 9.57 4.44 -3.75
C ILE A 139 9.97 3.18 -4.53
N PHE A 140 11.24 2.78 -4.47
CA PHE A 140 11.73 1.57 -5.14
C PHE A 140 11.03 0.32 -4.60
N ILE A 141 10.94 0.14 -3.28
CA ILE A 141 10.24 -0.97 -2.64
C ILE A 141 8.76 -0.99 -3.07
N GLY A 142 8.10 0.17 -3.07
CA GLY A 142 6.72 0.31 -3.52
C GLY A 142 6.53 -0.19 -4.96
N LYS A 143 7.42 0.20 -5.88
CA LYS A 143 7.40 -0.26 -7.29
C LYS A 143 7.61 -1.77 -7.41
N VAL A 144 8.56 -2.34 -6.67
CA VAL A 144 8.80 -3.79 -6.67
C VAL A 144 7.55 -4.54 -6.20
N LEU A 145 6.91 -4.08 -5.11
CA LEU A 145 5.66 -4.69 -4.62
C LEU A 145 4.52 -4.58 -5.64
N GLN A 146 4.39 -3.46 -6.35
CA GLN A 146 3.40 -3.32 -7.43
C GLN A 146 3.61 -4.34 -8.55
N ILE A 147 4.85 -4.57 -8.97
CA ILE A 147 5.17 -5.56 -10.00
C ILE A 147 4.80 -6.97 -9.51
N ILE A 148 5.17 -7.32 -8.27
CA ILE A 148 4.84 -8.63 -7.68
C ILE A 148 3.33 -8.85 -7.63
N VAL A 149 2.57 -7.87 -7.11
CA VAL A 149 1.11 -7.95 -7.03
C VAL A 149 0.48 -7.97 -8.43
N GLY A 150 1.01 -7.21 -9.39
CA GLY A 150 0.56 -7.20 -10.77
C GLY A 150 0.72 -8.57 -11.45
N VAL A 151 1.89 -9.20 -11.32
CA VAL A 151 2.14 -10.55 -11.84
C VAL A 151 1.21 -11.56 -11.18
N ALA A 152 1.02 -11.46 -9.86
CA ALA A 152 0.09 -12.33 -9.13
C ALA A 152 -1.36 -12.15 -9.63
N LEU A 153 -1.82 -10.93 -9.88
CA LEU A 153 -3.14 -10.65 -10.46
C LEU A 153 -3.32 -11.26 -11.85
N LEU A 154 -2.33 -11.14 -12.73
CA LEU A 154 -2.36 -11.78 -14.05
C LEU A 154 -2.48 -13.30 -13.91
N PHE A 155 -1.71 -13.91 -13.01
CA PHE A 155 -1.79 -15.34 -12.74
C PHE A 155 -3.18 -15.77 -12.22
N ILE A 156 -3.74 -15.04 -11.26
CA ILE A 156 -5.05 -15.32 -10.66
C ILE A 156 -6.16 -15.21 -11.72
N THR A 157 -6.16 -14.11 -12.48
CA THR A 157 -7.18 -13.86 -13.50
C THR A 157 -7.11 -14.90 -14.63
N TYR A 158 -5.91 -15.28 -15.07
CA TYR A 158 -5.70 -16.38 -16.01
C TYR A 158 -6.25 -17.72 -15.47
N LYS A 159 -5.87 -18.10 -14.23
CA LYS A 159 -6.35 -19.34 -13.60
C LYS A 159 -7.86 -19.35 -13.43
N TRP A 160 -8.44 -18.23 -13.02
CA TRP A 160 -9.89 -18.11 -12.82
C TRP A 160 -10.64 -18.19 -14.15
N GLY A 161 -10.14 -17.56 -15.22
CA GLY A 161 -10.72 -17.66 -16.57
C GLY A 161 -10.70 -19.08 -17.11
N ARG A 162 -9.57 -19.78 -17.00
CA ARG A 162 -9.42 -21.17 -17.46
C ARG A 162 -10.39 -22.13 -16.76
N GLN A 163 -10.61 -21.97 -15.46
CA GLN A 163 -11.57 -22.80 -14.72
C GLN A 163 -13.01 -22.57 -15.13
N ARG A 164 -13.35 -21.37 -15.60
CA ARG A 164 -14.69 -21.03 -16.05
C ARG A 164 -14.97 -21.51 -17.47
N SER A 165 -13.94 -21.60 -18.32
CA SER A 165 -14.04 -22.13 -19.68
C SER A 165 -14.12 -23.67 -19.73
N SER A 166 -13.66 -24.36 -18.68
CA SER A 166 -13.69 -25.83 -18.56
C SER A 166 -14.98 -26.39 -17.92
N ARG A 167 -15.93 -25.53 -17.55
CA ARG A 167 -17.24 -25.90 -17.01
C ARG A 167 -18.32 -25.48 -17.99
#